data_AF-A0A7S0YH68-F1
#
_entry.id   AF-A0A7S0YH68-F1
#
_cell.length_a   1.000
_cell.length_b   1.000
_cell.length_c   1.000
_cell.angle_alpha   90.00
_cell.angle_beta   90.00
_cell.angle_gamma   90.00
#
_symmetry.space_group_name_H-M   'P 1'
#
loop_
_entity.id
_entity.type
_entity.pdbx_description
1 polymer ?
#
loop_
_entity_poly.entity_id
_entity_poly.type
_entity_poly.pdbx_seq_one_letter_code
_entity_poly.pdbx_strand_id
1 'polypeptide(L)'
;RGEARGVWCYDESVEDDPLSKGSRRAVHSSMYHSLRTNLPREVMSYSDFPFDESFSPLRYPPHTVVRDYLAAYAEANGIMPLVSLGRRVASVEPLPGGGWAVRHR
;
A
#
# COMPACT_ATOMS: atom_id res chain seq x y z
N ARG A 1 -10.88 -0.52 10.85
CA ARG A 1 -9.49 -1.04 11.00
C ARG A 1 -8.80 -0.76 9.67
N GLY A 2 -7.65 -0.09 9.67
CA GLY A 2 -6.92 0.17 8.42
C GLY A 2 -6.28 -1.12 7.89
N GLU A 3 -6.00 -1.18 6.58
CA GLU A 3 -5.29 -2.29 5.95
C GLU A 3 -3.93 -1.83 5.39
N ALA A 4 -2.86 -2.58 5.65
CA ALA A 4 -1.49 -2.26 5.25
C ALA A 4 -1.21 -2.63 3.79
N ARG A 5 -1.77 -1.88 2.83
CA ARG A 5 -1.82 -2.35 1.43
C ARG A 5 -1.55 -1.25 0.40
N GLY A 6 -1.19 -0.04 0.87
CA GLY A 6 -0.72 1.08 0.05
C GLY A 6 -1.66 1.41 -1.10
N VAL A 7 -1.09 1.63 -2.29
CA VAL A 7 -1.86 1.92 -3.49
C VAL A 7 -2.75 0.75 -3.94
N TRP A 8 -2.46 -0.50 -3.58
CA TRP A 8 -3.19 -1.68 -4.10
C TRP A 8 -4.58 -1.89 -3.49
N CYS A 9 -4.91 -1.15 -2.43
CA CYS A 9 -6.27 -1.08 -1.91
C CYS A 9 -7.11 -0.12 -2.74
N TYR A 10 -7.96 -0.66 -3.61
CA TYR A 10 -8.96 0.15 -4.30
C TYR A 10 -9.90 0.82 -3.31
N ASP A 11 -10.15 2.10 -3.54
CA ASP A 11 -11.11 2.93 -2.84
C ASP A 11 -11.98 3.60 -3.91
N GLU A 12 -13.31 3.45 -3.82
CA GLU A 12 -14.25 4.06 -4.78
C GLU A 12 -14.35 5.58 -4.61
N SER A 13 -13.84 6.10 -3.50
CA SER A 13 -13.89 7.50 -3.16
C SER A 13 -12.92 8.31 -4.02
N VAL A 14 -13.36 9.48 -4.45
CA VAL A 14 -12.54 10.43 -5.24
C VAL A 14 -12.23 11.68 -4.41
N GLU A 15 -11.14 12.37 -4.75
CA GLU A 15 -10.86 13.67 -4.16
C GLU A 15 -11.94 14.70 -4.56
N ASP A 16 -12.15 15.69 -3.70
CA ASP A 16 -13.09 16.80 -3.96
C ASP A 16 -12.56 17.79 -5.01
N ASP A 17 -11.24 17.78 -5.25
CA ASP A 17 -10.58 18.54 -6.29
C ASP A 17 -9.91 17.61 -7.32
N PRO A 18 -10.46 17.51 -8.55
CA PRO A 18 -9.88 16.69 -9.61
C PRO A 18 -8.47 17.09 -10.05
N LEU A 19 -8.01 18.30 -9.68
CA LEU A 19 -6.67 18.80 -9.99
C LEU A 19 -5.73 18.76 -8.78
N SER A 20 -6.20 18.28 -7.62
CA SER A 20 -5.45 18.17 -6.35
C SER A 20 -4.69 19.45 -5.95
N LYS A 21 -5.19 20.64 -6.31
CA LYS A 21 -4.63 21.95 -5.96
C LYS A 21 -5.00 22.39 -4.54
N GLY A 22 -6.11 21.89 -4.02
CA GLY A 22 -6.62 22.26 -2.69
C GLY A 22 -7.45 21.20 -2.00
N SER A 23 -7.40 19.95 -2.47
CA SER A 23 -8.16 18.83 -1.90
C SER A 23 -8.00 18.74 -0.39
N ARG A 24 -9.12 18.78 0.33
CA ARG A 24 -9.14 18.54 1.79
C ARG A 24 -9.30 17.06 2.10
N ARG A 25 -9.74 16.27 1.12
CA ARG A 25 -9.91 14.82 1.22
C ARG A 25 -8.90 14.12 0.33
N ALA A 26 -7.73 13.83 0.89
CA ALA A 26 -6.70 13.05 0.21
C ALA A 26 -7.08 11.57 0.18
N VAL A 27 -7.33 11.02 -1.02
CA VAL A 27 -7.51 9.58 -1.26
C VAL A 27 -6.15 8.99 -1.60
N HIS A 28 -5.70 7.99 -0.85
CA HIS A 28 -4.33 7.47 -1.00
C HIS A 28 -4.16 6.59 -2.25
N SER A 29 -5.20 5.84 -2.61
CA SER A 29 -5.16 4.90 -3.72
C SER A 29 -5.46 5.58 -5.04
N SER A 30 -4.77 5.14 -6.09
CA SER A 30 -5.07 5.52 -7.48
C SER A 30 -5.49 4.30 -8.31
N MET A 31 -5.84 3.18 -7.66
CA MET A 31 -6.35 2.01 -8.35
C MET A 31 -7.78 2.26 -8.83
N TYR A 32 -8.17 1.61 -9.91
CA TYR A 32 -9.55 1.52 -10.38
C TYR A 32 -10.01 0.07 -10.37
N HIS A 33 -11.32 -0.15 -10.23
CA HIS A 33 -11.91 -1.46 -9.98
C HIS A 33 -11.44 -2.57 -10.95
N SER A 34 -11.33 -2.26 -12.25
CA SER A 34 -10.93 -3.22 -13.28
C SER A 34 -9.43 -3.34 -13.50
N LEU A 35 -8.59 -2.71 -12.66
CA LEU A 35 -7.15 -2.66 -12.87
C LEU A 35 -6.54 -4.06 -12.84
N ARG A 36 -5.86 -4.39 -13.94
CA ARG A 36 -4.87 -5.47 -14.02
C ARG A 36 -3.48 -4.86 -14.09
N THR A 37 -2.51 -5.58 -13.54
CA THR A 37 -1.14 -5.10 -13.52
C THR A 37 -0.63 -4.89 -14.95
N ASN A 38 0.12 -3.81 -15.15
CA ASN A 38 0.89 -3.56 -16.37
C ASN A 38 2.15 -4.42 -16.45
N LEU A 39 2.57 -5.03 -15.34
CA LEU A 39 3.73 -5.91 -15.22
C LEU A 39 3.29 -7.36 -14.97
N PRO A 40 4.05 -8.35 -15.48
CA PRO A 40 3.80 -9.75 -15.17
C PRO A 40 4.17 -10.07 -13.71
N ARG A 41 3.46 -11.01 -13.07
CA ARG A 41 3.66 -11.38 -11.66
C ARG A 41 5.11 -11.76 -11.35
N GLU A 42 5.81 -12.37 -12.31
CA GLU A 42 7.18 -12.83 -12.17
C GLU A 42 8.17 -11.70 -11.90
N VAL A 43 8.00 -10.53 -12.51
CA VAL A 43 8.89 -9.37 -12.25
C VAL A 43 8.44 -8.57 -11.03
N MET A 44 7.21 -8.78 -10.58
CA MET A 44 6.68 -8.21 -9.33
C MET A 44 7.00 -9.10 -8.11
N SER A 45 7.51 -10.31 -8.34
CA SER A 45 7.86 -11.28 -7.30
C SER A 45 9.07 -10.81 -6.50
N TYR A 46 8.97 -10.84 -5.18
CA TYR A 46 10.14 -10.84 -4.32
C TYR A 46 10.96 -12.12 -4.53
N SER A 47 12.28 -12.01 -4.41
CA SER A 47 13.21 -13.11 -4.65
C SER A 47 13.14 -14.21 -3.60
N ASP A 48 12.71 -13.86 -2.38
CA ASP A 48 12.59 -14.73 -1.20
C ASP A 48 11.14 -15.16 -0.92
N PHE A 49 10.18 -14.62 -1.66
CA PHE A 49 8.75 -14.92 -1.50
C PHE A 49 8.06 -14.94 -2.87
N PRO A 50 8.02 -16.09 -3.55
CA PRO A 50 7.55 -16.17 -4.94
C PRO A 50 6.10 -15.71 -5.14
N PHE A 51 5.86 -14.87 -6.15
CA PHE A 51 4.52 -14.54 -6.65
C PHE A 51 4.11 -15.57 -7.72
N ASP A 52 3.78 -16.76 -7.25
CA ASP A 52 3.50 -17.94 -8.08
C ASP A 52 2.00 -18.15 -8.38
N GLU A 53 1.70 -19.30 -8.98
CA GLU A 53 0.34 -19.66 -9.41
C GLU A 53 -0.62 -19.92 -8.24
N SER A 54 -0.12 -20.09 -7.00
CA SER A 54 -0.96 -20.21 -5.82
C SER A 54 -1.73 -18.92 -5.52
N PHE A 55 -1.17 -17.76 -5.89
CA PHE A 55 -1.85 -16.47 -5.78
C PHE A 55 -2.74 -16.20 -6.99
N SER A 56 -2.27 -16.52 -8.20
CA SER A 56 -3.07 -16.34 -9.42
C SER A 56 -2.49 -17.11 -10.61
N PRO A 57 -3.35 -17.80 -11.39
CA PRO A 57 -2.94 -18.42 -12.66
C PRO A 57 -2.69 -17.38 -13.77
N LEU A 58 -3.18 -16.15 -13.60
CA LEU A 58 -2.99 -15.07 -14.56
C LEU A 58 -1.59 -14.48 -14.43
N ARG A 59 -0.87 -14.39 -15.56
CA ARG A 59 0.43 -13.73 -15.65
C ARG A 59 0.38 -12.24 -15.31
N TYR A 60 -0.72 -11.57 -15.66
CA TYR A 60 -1.00 -10.16 -15.33
C TYR A 60 -2.23 -10.11 -14.42
N PRO A 61 -2.07 -10.31 -13.10
CA PRO A 61 -3.17 -10.45 -12.17
C PRO A 61 -3.92 -9.13 -11.93
N PRO A 62 -5.16 -9.18 -11.41
CA PRO A 62 -5.87 -7.98 -10.94
C PRO A 62 -5.18 -7.38 -9.71
N HIS A 63 -5.42 -6.09 -9.45
CA HIS A 63 -4.82 -5.37 -8.33
C HIS A 63 -5.10 -6.02 -6.95
N THR A 64 -6.25 -6.68 -6.80
CA THR A 64 -6.64 -7.40 -5.57
C THR A 64 -5.71 -8.58 -5.25
N VAL A 65 -5.22 -9.29 -6.26
CA VAL A 65 -4.28 -10.41 -6.05
C VAL A 65 -2.92 -9.88 -5.61
N VAL A 66 -2.43 -8.78 -6.21
CA VAL A 66 -1.18 -8.15 -5.76
C VAL A 66 -1.29 -7.68 -4.31
N ARG A 67 -2.43 -7.07 -3.96
CA ARG A 67 -2.77 -6.65 -2.60
C ARG A 67 -2.70 -7.82 -1.61
N ASP A 68 -3.15 -9.01 -2.02
CA ASP A 68 -3.16 -10.21 -1.16
C ASP A 68 -1.78 -10.87 -1.07
N TYR A 69 -1.02 -10.85 -2.17
CA TYR A 69 0.40 -11.25 -2.18
C TYR A 69 1.25 -10.44 -1.18
N LEU A 70 1.11 -9.10 -1.20
CA LEU A 70 1.84 -8.23 -0.27
C LEU A 70 1.41 -8.42 1.18
N ALA A 71 0.13 -8.70 1.43
CA ALA A 71 -0.35 -9.01 2.77
C ALA A 71 0.22 -10.35 3.28
N ALA A 72 0.25 -11.38 2.43
CA ALA A 72 0.85 -12.67 2.76
C ALA A 72 2.34 -12.55 3.05
N TYR A 73 3.08 -11.75 2.27
CA TYR A 73 4.48 -11.44 2.54
C TYR A 73 4.67 -10.78 3.91
N ALA A 74 3.87 -9.76 4.22
CA ALA A 74 3.99 -9.03 5.48
C ALA A 74 3.69 -9.91 6.70
N GLU A 75 2.71 -10.82 6.59
CA GLU A 75 2.39 -11.80 7.62
C GLU A 75 3.54 -12.81 7.80
N ALA A 76 3.99 -13.44 6.70
CA ALA A 76 5.03 -14.47 6.72
C ALA A 76 6.37 -13.96 7.30
N ASN A 77 6.65 -12.67 7.15
CA ASN A 77 7.89 -12.04 7.60
C ASN A 77 7.73 -11.26 8.92
N GLY A 78 6.58 -11.35 9.59
CA GLY A 78 6.36 -10.70 10.88
C GLY A 78 6.46 -9.17 10.83
N ILE A 79 6.10 -8.57 9.70
CA ILE A 79 6.15 -7.11 9.50
C ILE A 79 4.96 -6.43 10.17
N MET A 80 3.80 -7.08 10.20
CA MET A 80 2.56 -6.50 10.72
C MET A 80 2.66 -5.97 12.17
N PRO A 81 3.32 -6.64 13.13
CA PRO A 81 3.55 -6.11 14.47
C PRO A 81 4.34 -4.80 14.53
N LEU A 82 5.13 -4.47 13.50
CA LEU A 82 5.92 -3.24 13.42
C LEU A 82 5.09 -2.05 12.87
N VAL A 83 3.89 -2.32 12.34
CA VAL A 83 3.08 -1.33 11.62
C VAL A 83 1.91 -0.87 12.50
N SER A 84 1.82 0.45 12.70
CA SER A 84 0.66 1.07 13.35
C SER A 84 -0.33 1.60 12.30
N LEU A 85 -1.37 0.83 11.99
CA LEU A 85 -2.41 1.21 11.04
C LEU A 85 -3.41 2.21 11.62
N GLY A 86 -4.07 2.96 10.74
CA GLY A 86 -5.00 4.02 11.15
C GLY A 86 -4.31 5.21 11.83
N ARG A 87 -3.01 5.38 11.59
CA ARG A 87 -2.16 6.38 12.22
C ARG A 87 -1.53 7.27 11.15
N ARG A 88 -1.96 8.52 11.06
CA ARG A 88 -1.46 9.49 10.10
C ARG A 88 -0.30 10.26 10.71
N VAL A 89 0.89 10.19 10.13
CA VAL A 89 2.00 11.06 10.52
C VAL A 89 1.62 12.52 10.22
N ALA A 90 1.77 13.37 11.24
CA ALA A 90 1.38 14.78 11.22
C ALA A 90 2.58 15.72 11.15
N SER A 91 3.70 15.38 11.79
CA SER A 91 4.98 16.10 11.61
C SER A 91 6.16 15.19 11.91
N VAL A 92 7.31 15.53 11.31
CA VAL A 92 8.61 14.89 11.54
C VAL A 92 9.62 16.03 11.68
N GLU A 93 10.23 16.15 12.86
CA GLU A 93 11.14 17.26 13.20
C GLU A 93 12.47 16.70 13.72
N PRO A 94 13.64 17.20 13.28
CA PRO A 94 14.93 16.75 13.79
C PRO A 94 15.14 17.24 15.23
N LEU A 95 15.79 16.43 16.06
CA LEU A 95 16.08 16.76 17.46
C LEU A 95 17.53 17.26 17.64
N PRO A 96 17.77 18.21 18.57
CA PRO A 96 19.13 18.56 18.99
C PRO A 96 19.84 17.32 19.57
N GLY A 97 21.02 16.98 19.04
CA GLY A 97 21.76 15.78 19.45
C GLY A 97 21.46 14.51 18.63
N GLY A 98 20.61 14.62 17.61
CA GLY A 98 20.30 13.53 16.67
C GLY A 98 18.94 12.88 16.91
N GLY A 99 18.46 12.15 15.89
CA GLY A 99 17.13 11.53 15.89
C GLY A 99 16.00 12.47 15.43
N TRP A 100 14.78 11.97 15.49
CA TRP A 100 13.58 12.61 14.94
C TRP A 100 12.39 12.50 15.91
N ALA A 101 11.69 13.61 16.13
CA ALA A 101 10.38 13.62 16.77
C ALA A 101 9.29 13.41 15.71
N VAL A 102 8.55 12.31 15.83
CA VAL A 102 7.44 11.97 14.92
C VAL A 102 6.11 12.13 15.65
N ARG A 103 5.31 13.12 15.23
CA ARG A 103 3.93 13.30 15.70
C ARG A 103 2.96 12.64 14.72
N HIS A 104 1.89 12.04 15.23
CA HIS A 104 0.87 11.39 14.41
C HIS A 104 -0.52 11.60 15.03
N ARG A 105 -1.57 11.31 14.27
CA ARG A 105 -2.97 11.32 14.67
C ARG A 105 -3.61 9.98 14.37
#